data_AF-A0A436WL46-F1
#
_entry.id   AF-A0A436WL46-F1
#
_cell.length_a   1.000
_cell.length_b   1.000
_cell.length_c   1.000
_cell.angle_alpha   90.00
_cell.angle_beta   90.00
_cell.angle_gamma   90.00
#
_symmetry.space_group_name_H-M   'P 1'
#
loop_
_entity.id
_entity.type
_entity.pdbx_description
1 polymer ?
#
loop_
_entity_poly.entity_id
_entity_poly.type
_entity_poly.pdbx_seq_one_letter_code
_entity_poly.pdbx_strand_id
1 'polypeptide(L)' 'MQKPFYSREDLISFGLSNGHIYNEIKKGKLIFRKSGRRLLISHDELMRYLDNLPIKACVQAA' A
#
# COMPACT_ATOMS: atom_id res chain seq x y z
N MET A 1 2.47 -19.55 4.58
CA MET A 1 2.35 -19.28 3.14
C MET A 1 2.28 -17.77 2.96
N GLN A 2 3.27 -17.14 2.30
CA GLN A 2 3.18 -15.71 2.01
C GLN A 2 2.18 -15.51 0.86
N LYS A 3 1.22 -14.58 1.03
CA LYS A 3 0.28 -14.23 -0.04
C LYS A 3 1.06 -13.48 -1.13
N PRO A 4 1.06 -13.95 -2.40
CA PRO A 4 1.79 -13.27 -3.47
C PRO A 4 1.14 -11.95 -3.89
N PHE A 5 -0.17 -11.80 -3.63
CA PHE A 5 -0.94 -10.61 -3.98
C PHE A 5 -1.87 -10.18 -2.84
N TYR A 6 -2.00 -8.86 -2.69
CA TYR A 6 -2.86 -8.19 -1.74
C TYR A 6 -3.96 -7.44 -2.48
N SER A 7 -5.17 -7.53 -1.96
CA SER A 7 -6.31 -6.77 -2.46
C SER A 7 -6.46 -5.44 -1.71
N ARG A 8 -7.34 -4.58 -2.22
CA ARG A 8 -7.80 -3.38 -1.50
C ARG A 8 -8.26 -3.71 -0.06
N GLU A 9 -8.94 -4.84 0.13
CA GLU A 9 -9.47 -5.23 1.44
C GLU A 9 -8.34 -5.56 2.42
N ASP A 10 -7.28 -6.24 1.96
CA ASP A 10 -6.11 -6.50 2.79
C ASP A 10 -5.41 -5.19 3.21
N LEU A 11 -5.30 -4.20 2.31
CA LEU A 11 -4.72 -2.88 2.62
C LEU A 11 -5.55 -2.11 3.65
N ILE A 12 -6.87 -2.23 3.59
CA ILE A 12 -7.77 -1.66 4.60
C ILE A 12 -7.55 -2.35 5.96
N SER A 13 -7.37 -3.68 5.97
CA SER A 13 -7.02 -4.41 7.19
C SER A 13 -5.67 -4.01 7.77
N PHE A 14 -4.73 -3.54 6.95
CA PHE A 14 -3.46 -2.94 7.42
C PHE A 14 -3.60 -1.51 7.95
N GLY A 15 -4.80 -0.93 7.91
CA GLY A 15 -5.09 0.40 8.43
C GLY A 15 -5.01 1.51 7.38
N LEU A 16 -4.88 1.19 6.09
CA LEU A 16 -4.91 2.19 5.02
C LEU A 16 -6.35 2.52 4.67
N SER A 17 -6.70 3.81 4.65
CA SER A 17 -8.03 4.26 4.23
C SER A 17 -8.19 4.16 2.71
N ASN A 18 -9.43 3.96 2.24
CA ASN A 18 -9.73 3.95 0.80
C ASN A 18 -9.21 5.21 0.10
N GLY A 19 -9.45 6.38 0.69
CA GLY A 19 -8.98 7.66 0.14
C GLY A 19 -7.46 7.72 0.01
N HIS A 20 -6.73 7.23 1.01
CA HIS A 20 -5.28 7.15 0.97
C HIS A 20 -4.80 6.20 -0.15
N ILE A 21 -5.37 5.00 -0.23
CA ILE A 21 -5.04 4.01 -1.27
C ILE A 21 -5.22 4.62 -2.67
N TYR A 22 -6.38 5.22 -2.96
CA TYR A 22 -6.65 5.82 -4.26
C TYR A 22 -5.77 7.05 -4.54
N ASN A 23 -5.44 7.83 -3.53
CA ASN A 23 -4.56 8.98 -3.67
C ASN A 23 -3.13 8.55 -4.03
N GLU A 24 -2.61 7.52 -3.36
CA GLU A 24 -1.26 7.00 -3.62
C GLU A 24 -1.17 6.28 -4.97
N ILE A 25 -2.24 5.61 -5.39
CA ILE A 25 -2.39 5.11 -6.76
C ILE A 25 -2.37 6.27 -7.78
N LYS A 26 -3.16 7.32 -7.55
CA LYS A 26 -3.25 8.48 -8.45
C LYS A 26 -1.90 9.21 -8.58
N LYS A 27 -1.11 9.25 -7.49
CA LYS A 27 0.25 9.80 -7.48
C LYS A 27 1.30 8.89 -8.13
N GLY A 28 0.94 7.65 -8.50
CA GLY A 28 1.86 6.66 -9.03
C GLY A 28 2.82 6.06 -7.99
N LYS A 29 2.56 6.27 -6.69
CA LYS A 29 3.38 5.73 -5.59
C LYS A 29 3.05 4.28 -5.27
N LEU A 30 1.81 3.88 -5.51
CA LEU A 30 1.33 2.53 -5.29
C LEU A 30 0.91 1.93 -6.64
N ILE A 31 1.74 1.03 -7.17
CA ILE A 31 1.47 0.36 -8.44
C ILE A 31 0.49 -0.79 -8.19
N PHE A 32 -0.53 -0.86 -9.04
CA PHE A 32 -1.54 -1.91 -8.95
C PHE A 32 -1.77 -2.58 -10.30
N ARG A 33 -2.29 -3.81 -10.25
CA ARG A 33 -2.81 -4.54 -11.40
C ARG A 33 -4.31 -4.69 -11.24
N LYS A 34 -5.05 -4.39 -12.30
CA LYS A 34 -6.48 -4.62 -12.35
C LYS A 34 -6.75 -6.05 -12.81
N SER A 35 -7.48 -6.82 -12.00
CA SER A 35 -7.98 -8.15 -12.37
C SER A 35 -9.49 -8.17 -12.22
N GLY A 36 -10.18 -8.02 -13.36
CA GLY A 36 -11.63 -7.81 -13.40
C GLY A 36 -12.07 -6.56 -12.62
N ARG A 37 -12.88 -6.75 -11.58
CA ARG A 37 -13.35 -5.69 -10.67
C ARG A 37 -12.44 -5.47 -9.46
N ARG A 38 -11.40 -6.30 -9.30
CA ARG A 38 -10.50 -6.25 -8.15
C ARG A 38 -9.21 -5.55 -8.51
N LEU A 39 -8.69 -4.81 -7.54
CA LEU A 39 -7.36 -4.24 -7.57
C LEU A 39 -6.44 -5.18 -6.79
N LEU A 40 -5.35 -5.60 -7.43
CA LEU A 40 -4.34 -6.48 -6.86
C LEU A 40 -2.99 -5.77 -6.83
N ILE A 41 -2.27 -5.93 -5.73
CA ILE A 41 -0.93 -5.40 -5.50
C ILE A 41 -0.02 -6.58 -5.20
N SER A 42 1.11 -6.71 -5.90
CA SER A 42 2.05 -7.78 -5.58
C SER A 42 2.74 -7.50 -4.24
N HIS A 43 3.23 -8.56 -3.61
CA HIS A 43 3.97 -8.44 -2.36
C HIS A 43 5.17 -7.49 -2.49
N ASP A 44 6.01 -7.65 -3.52
CA ASP A 44 7.16 -6.76 -3.78
C ASP A 44 6.76 -5.29 -3.89
N GLU A 45 5.68 -4.97 -4.60
CA GLU A 45 5.25 -3.58 -4.78
C GLU A 45 4.69 -2.99 -3.49
N LEU A 46 4.01 -3.81 -2.68
CA LEU A 46 3.56 -3.38 -1.35
C LEU A 46 4.75 -3.13 -0.42
N MET A 47 5.75 -4.02 -0.39
CA MET A 47 6.95 -3.84 0.43
C MET A 47 7.72 -2.59 0.00
N ARG A 48 7.94 -2.41 -1.31
CA ARG A 48 8.55 -1.19 -1.86
C ARG A 48 7.79 0.07 -1.46
N TYR A 49 6.46 0.03 -1.49
CA TYR A 49 5.65 1.16 -1.04
C TYR A 49 5.87 1.45 0.44
N LEU A 50 5.89 0.41 1.28
CA LEU A 50 6.09 0.54 2.72
C LEU A 50 7.49 1.05 3.08
N ASP A 51 8.54 0.55 2.41
CA ASP A 51 9.92 1.02 2.58
C ASP A 51 10.10 2.49 2.18
N ASN A 52 9.35 2.96 1.16
CA ASN A 52 9.38 4.34 0.69
C ASN A 52 8.41 5.27 1.42
N LEU A 53 7.60 4.76 2.36
CA LEU A 53 6.80 5.64 3.20
C LEU A 53 7.76 6.52 3.99
N PRO A 54 7.55 7.85 4.01
CA PRO A 54 8.31 8.70 4.91
C PRO A 54 7.97 8.24 6.31
N ILE A 55 8.88 7.48 6.93
CA ILE A 55 8.86 7.24 8.36
C ILE A 55 8.91 8.64 8.93
N LYS A 56 7.77 9.13 9.44
CA LYS A 56 7.80 10.29 10.31
C LYS A 56 8.68 9.82 11.46
N ALA A 57 9.96 10.15 11.40
CA ALA A 57 10.83 10.08 12.55
C ALA A 57 10.05 10.86 13.61
N CYS A 58 9.46 10.12 14.54
CA CYS A 58 8.99 10.71 15.77
C CYS A 58 10.23 11.42 16.28
N VAL A 59 10.18 12.75 16.31
CA VAL A 59 11.25 13.54 16.90
C VAL A 59 11.33 13.03 18.33
N GLN A 60 12.33 12.20 18.62
CA GLN A 60 12.75 11.95 19.99
C GLN A 60 13.20 13.32 20.48
N ALA A 61 12.29 14.05 21.11
CA ALA A 61 12.63 15.16 21.96
C ALA A 61 13.56 14.58 23.03
N ALA A 62 14.83 14.94 22.91
CA ALA A 62 15.88 14.65 23.87
C ALA A 62 15.60 15.34 25.22
#